data_AF-A0A7R7AF68-F1
#
_entry.id   AF-A0A7R7AF68-F1
#
_cell.length_a   1.000
_cell.length_b   1.000
_cell.length_c   1.000
_cell.angle_alpha   90.00
_cell.angle_beta   90.00
_cell.angle_gamma   90.00
#
_symmetry.space_group_name_H-M   'P 1'
#
loop_
_entity.id
_entity.type
_entity.pdbx_description
1 polymer ?
#
loop_
_entity_poly.entity_id
_entity_poly.type
_entity_poly.pdbx_seq_one_letter_code
_entity_poly.pdbx_strand_id
1 'polypeptide(L)'
;MVFMTEPVAYHKTALSDLQGAWSGLRSVIVENFGFSGADKLLFHVDEAMSWECVRNLKLMQETFLLVQNISVQTKAPEEIIEMVDVVRSSLDDVFSAIKEGEKL
;
A
#
# COMPACT_ATOMS: atom_id res chain seq x y z
N MET A 1 32.00 -4.52 19.03
CA MET A 1 30.79 -5.25 18.61
C MET A 1 29.65 -4.72 19.46
N VAL A 2 28.71 -3.99 18.87
CA VAL A 2 27.53 -3.48 19.59
C VAL A 2 26.47 -4.56 19.47
N PHE A 3 26.10 -5.18 20.58
CA PHE A 3 24.96 -6.09 20.59
C PHE A 3 23.70 -5.23 20.53
N MET A 4 22.89 -5.42 19.49
CA MET A 4 21.56 -4.83 19.41
C MET A 4 20.70 -5.49 20.49
N THR A 5 20.26 -4.74 21.49
CA THR A 5 19.28 -5.19 22.48
C THR A 5 17.89 -5.12 21.87
N GLU A 6 17.09 -6.16 22.07
CA GLU A 6 15.70 -6.21 21.61
C GLU A 6 14.90 -5.02 22.16
N PRO A 7 14.14 -4.29 21.33
CA PRO A 7 13.30 -3.21 21.80
C PRO A 7 12.13 -3.74 22.62
N VAL A 8 11.77 -3.01 23.69
CA VAL A 8 10.65 -3.38 24.57
C VAL A 8 9.29 -3.22 23.88
N ALA A 9 9.21 -2.38 22.85
CA ALA A 9 8.02 -2.17 22.04
C ALA A 9 8.38 -1.62 20.65
N TYR A 10 7.51 -1.88 19.67
CA TYR A 10 7.51 -1.20 18.38
C TYR A 10 6.34 -0.22 18.35
N HIS A 11 6.60 1.02 17.94
CA HIS A 11 5.55 2.02 17.79
C HIS A 11 4.94 1.91 16.40
N LYS A 12 3.62 2.02 16.33
CA LYS A 12 2.90 2.10 15.07
C LYS A 12 3.26 3.41 14.38
N THR A 13 3.65 3.34 13.12
CA THR A 13 3.98 4.49 12.27
C THR A 13 3.04 4.58 11.09
N ALA A 14 2.97 5.74 10.45
CA ALA A 14 2.22 5.91 9.21
C ALA A 14 2.66 4.89 8.13
N LEU A 15 3.95 4.53 8.09
CA LEU A 15 4.46 3.53 7.15
C LEU A 15 3.93 2.11 7.46
N SER A 16 3.85 1.75 8.75
CA SER A 16 3.25 0.47 9.16
C SER A 16 1.75 0.41 8.82
N ASP A 17 1.04 1.53 8.91
CA ASP A 17 -0.36 1.66 8.49
C ASP A 17 -0.52 1.48 6.98
N LEU A 18 0.33 2.14 6.19
CA LEU A 18 0.36 1.99 4.74
C LEU A 18 0.64 0.55 4.32
N GLN A 19 1.57 -0.15 4.99
CA GLN A 19 1.83 -1.56 4.72
C GLN A 19 0.60 -2.44 5.02
N GLY A 20 -0.12 -2.14 6.10
CA GLY A 20 -1.39 -2.78 6.43
C GLY A 20 -2.45 -2.56 5.36
N ALA A 21 -2.60 -1.32 4.88
CA ALA A 21 -3.54 -0.96 3.82
C ALA A 21 -3.28 -1.72 2.52
N TRP A 22 -2.01 -1.80 2.08
CA TRP A 22 -1.64 -2.58 0.89
C TRP A 22 -1.93 -4.07 1.05
N SER A 23 -1.64 -4.63 2.23
CA SER A 23 -1.95 -6.02 2.54
C SER A 23 -3.45 -6.29 2.51
N GLY A 24 -4.25 -5.36 3.03
CA GLY A 24 -5.72 -5.41 2.99
C GLY A 24 -6.24 -5.39 1.55
N LEU A 25 -5.78 -4.44 0.73
CA LEU A 25 -6.16 -4.35 -0.69
C LEU A 25 -5.83 -5.64 -1.44
N ARG A 26 -4.63 -6.20 -1.24
CA ARG A 26 -4.23 -7.46 -1.86
C ARG A 26 -5.17 -8.61 -1.48
N SER A 27 -5.50 -8.75 -0.19
CA SER A 27 -6.40 -9.80 0.29
C SER A 27 -7.78 -9.69 -0.35
N VAL A 28 -8.36 -8.49 -0.39
CA VAL A 28 -9.70 -8.27 -0.99
C VAL A 28 -9.69 -8.57 -2.49
N ILE A 29 -8.62 -8.23 -3.22
CA ILE A 29 -8.47 -8.59 -4.65
C ILE A 29 -8.46 -10.11 -4.83
N VAL A 30 -7.77 -10.84 -3.95
CA VAL A 30 -7.69 -12.32 -4.01
C VAL A 30 -9.03 -12.96 -3.66
N GLU A 31 -9.74 -12.44 -2.65
CA GLU A 31 -11.06 -12.93 -2.25
C GLU A 31 -12.12 -12.69 -3.33
N ASN A 32 -12.03 -11.56 -4.03
CA ASN A 32 -12.93 -11.18 -5.12
C ASN A 32 -12.36 -11.49 -6.52
N PHE A 33 -11.37 -12.38 -6.61
CA PHE A 33 -10.68 -12.64 -7.88
C PHE A 33 -11.62 -13.23 -8.94
N GLY A 34 -11.39 -12.89 -10.22
CA GLY A 34 -12.18 -13.39 -11.35
C GLY A 34 -12.93 -12.32 -12.16
N PHE A 35 -12.85 -11.05 -11.76
CA PHE A 35 -13.27 -9.93 -12.61
C PHE A 35 -12.23 -9.61 -13.68
N SER A 36 -12.63 -8.88 -14.72
CA SER A 36 -11.74 -8.50 -15.82
C SER A 36 -10.59 -7.63 -15.32
N GLY A 37 -9.34 -8.01 -15.59
CA GLY A 37 -8.16 -7.25 -15.16
C GLY A 37 -7.74 -7.44 -13.70
N ALA A 38 -8.34 -8.40 -12.99
CA ALA A 38 -7.95 -8.76 -11.62
C ALA A 38 -6.48 -9.21 -11.51
N ASP A 39 -5.99 -9.94 -12.52
CA ASP A 39 -4.60 -10.39 -12.66
C ASP A 39 -3.64 -9.19 -12.75
N LYS A 40 -3.97 -8.23 -13.60
CA LYS A 40 -3.17 -7.01 -13.80
C LYS A 40 -3.19 -6.12 -12.57
N LEU A 41 -4.35 -5.98 -11.92
CA LEU A 41 -4.47 -5.20 -10.70
C LEU A 41 -3.64 -5.83 -9.57
N LEU A 42 -3.75 -7.15 -9.39
CA LEU A 42 -2.97 -7.88 -8.38
C LEU A 42 -1.46 -7.74 -8.64
N PHE A 43 -1.03 -7.87 -9.89
CA PHE A 43 0.38 -7.66 -10.26
C PHE A 43 0.90 -6.29 -9.81
N HIS A 44 0.18 -5.20 -10.12
CA HIS A 44 0.63 -3.86 -9.73
C HIS A 44 0.57 -3.61 -8.22
N VAL A 45 -0.33 -4.28 -7.50
CA VAL A 45 -0.35 -4.25 -6.02
C VAL A 45 0.88 -4.97 -5.45
N ASP A 46 1.24 -6.13 -5.99
CA ASP A 46 2.46 -6.84 -5.60
C ASP A 46 3.73 -6.01 -5.93
N GLU A 47 3.76 -5.35 -7.09
CA GLU A 47 4.84 -4.42 -7.46
C GLU A 47 4.92 -3.22 -6.53
N ALA A 48 3.79 -2.65 -6.08
CA ALA A 48 3.77 -1.56 -5.11
C ALA A 48 4.37 -1.97 -3.75
N MET A 49 4.26 -3.25 -3.41
CA MET A 49 4.82 -3.85 -2.20
C MET A 49 6.22 -4.47 -2.41
N SER A 50 6.78 -4.39 -3.62
CA SER A 50 8.14 -4.87 -3.91
C SER A 50 9.18 -4.10 -3.09
N TRP A 51 10.34 -4.73 -2.88
CA TRP A 51 11.42 -4.14 -2.09
C TRP A 51 11.98 -2.85 -2.72
N GLU A 52 11.88 -2.72 -4.03
CA GLU A 52 12.20 -1.55 -4.83
C GLU A 52 11.24 -0.39 -4.53
N CYS A 53 9.93 -0.66 -4.48
CA CYS A 53 8.90 0.35 -4.21
C CYS A 53 8.85 0.79 -2.75
N VAL A 54 8.92 -0.14 -1.78
CA VAL A 54 8.82 0.20 -0.34
C VAL A 54 9.95 1.10 0.16
N ARG A 55 11.10 1.12 -0.53
CA ARG A 55 12.22 2.03 -0.22
C ARG A 55 12.16 3.35 -0.98
N ASN A 56 11.24 3.49 -1.92
CA ASN A 56 11.07 4.67 -2.73
C ASN A 56 9.58 5.05 -2.79
N LEU A 57 9.14 5.83 -1.80
CA LEU A 57 7.75 6.24 -1.66
C LEU A 57 7.22 7.04 -2.86
N LYS A 58 8.09 7.73 -3.60
CA LYS A 58 7.70 8.38 -4.85
C LYS A 58 7.33 7.34 -5.91
N LEU A 59 8.15 6.29 -6.06
CA LEU A 59 7.83 5.19 -6.96
C LEU A 59 6.56 4.46 -6.52
N MET A 60 6.37 4.24 -5.21
CA MET A 60 5.14 3.67 -4.68
C MET A 60 3.91 4.53 -5.04
N GLN A 61 4.01 5.86 -4.97
CA GLN A 61 2.94 6.76 -5.37
C GLN A 61 2.62 6.64 -6.87
N GLU A 62 3.64 6.57 -7.72
CA GLU A 62 3.47 6.37 -9.17
C GLU A 62 2.78 5.02 -9.47
N THR A 63 3.19 3.95 -8.78
CA THR A 63 2.56 2.63 -8.90
C THR A 63 1.13 2.62 -8.37
N PHE A 64 0.84 3.34 -7.27
CA PHE A 64 -0.51 3.50 -6.75
C PHE A 64 -1.46 4.14 -7.77
N LEU A 65 -1.01 5.16 -8.51
CA LEU A 65 -1.83 5.77 -9.57
C LEU A 65 -2.19 4.75 -10.66
N LEU A 66 -1.31 3.80 -10.98
CA LEU A 66 -1.63 2.72 -11.91
C LEU A 66 -2.71 1.78 -11.33
N VAL A 67 -2.56 1.39 -10.06
CA VAL A 67 -3.55 0.56 -9.34
C VAL A 67 -4.93 1.24 -9.35
N GLN A 68 -4.99 2.53 -9.00
CA GLN A 68 -6.22 3.31 -8.98
C GLN A 68 -6.86 3.42 -10.38
N ASN A 69 -6.05 3.68 -11.41
CA ASN A 69 -6.56 3.79 -12.78
C ASN A 69 -7.11 2.45 -13.29
N ILE A 70 -6.42 1.35 -12.99
CA ILE A 70 -6.85 0.01 -13.38
C ILE A 70 -8.17 -0.32 -12.68
N SER A 71 -8.28 -0.12 -11.36
CA SER A 71 -9.49 -0.50 -10.61
C SER A 71 -10.76 0.20 -11.14
N VAL A 72 -10.64 1.47 -11.53
CA VAL A 72 -11.73 2.24 -12.16
C VAL A 72 -12.05 1.71 -13.57
N GLN A 73 -11.02 1.49 -14.40
CA GLN A 73 -11.21 1.04 -15.79
C GLN A 73 -11.80 -0.37 -15.88
N THR A 74 -11.43 -1.25 -14.95
CA THR A 74 -11.92 -2.63 -14.89
C THR A 74 -13.29 -2.76 -14.25
N LYS A 75 -13.84 -1.66 -13.69
CA LYS A 75 -15.04 -1.69 -12.84
C LYS A 75 -14.87 -2.73 -11.73
N ALA A 76 -13.75 -2.64 -11.01
CA ALA A 76 -13.47 -3.55 -9.91
C ALA A 76 -14.63 -3.53 -8.89
N PRO A 77 -14.89 -4.66 -8.21
CA PRO A 77 -15.84 -4.72 -7.10
C PRO A 77 -15.70 -3.56 -6.11
N GLU A 78 -16.82 -3.10 -5.55
CA GLU A 78 -16.87 -1.95 -4.63
C GLU A 78 -15.88 -2.10 -3.47
N GLU A 79 -15.77 -3.30 -2.88
CA GLU A 79 -14.83 -3.60 -1.80
C GLU A 79 -13.36 -3.32 -2.16
N ILE A 80 -12.98 -3.53 -3.43
CA ILE A 80 -11.64 -3.21 -3.93
C ILE A 80 -11.48 -1.70 -4.08
N ILE A 81 -12.50 -1.00 -4.55
CA ILE A 81 -12.48 0.47 -4.69
C ILE A 81 -12.34 1.12 -3.31
N GLU A 82 -13.09 0.65 -2.31
CA GLU A 82 -12.99 1.11 -0.93
C GLU A 82 -11.56 0.88 -0.39
N MET A 83 -10.96 -0.29 -0.61
CA MET A 83 -9.58 -0.52 -0.17
C MET A 83 -8.54 0.29 -0.94
N VAL A 84 -8.76 0.62 -2.21
CA VAL A 84 -7.90 1.56 -2.95
C VAL A 84 -7.96 2.96 -2.33
N ASP A 85 -9.11 3.40 -1.84
CA ASP A 85 -9.24 4.68 -1.12
C ASP A 85 -8.57 4.63 0.26
N VAL A 86 -8.63 3.51 0.97
CA VAL A 86 -7.87 3.31 2.23
C VAL A 86 -6.37 3.43 1.97
N VAL A 87 -5.84 2.78 0.94
CA VAL A 87 -4.42 2.90 0.56
C VAL A 87 -4.06 4.35 0.21
N ARG A 88 -4.94 5.08 -0.49
CA ARG A 88 -4.73 6.51 -0.78
C ARG A 88 -4.56 7.31 0.51
N SER A 89 -5.50 7.15 1.45
CA SER A 89 -5.48 7.86 2.72
C SER A 89 -4.18 7.56 3.49
N SER A 90 -3.80 6.29 3.61
CA SER A 90 -2.56 5.92 4.31
C SER A 90 -1.30 6.44 3.62
N LEU A 91 -1.30 6.53 2.29
CA LEU A 91 -0.18 7.10 1.54
C LEU A 91 -0.06 8.60 1.77
N ASP A 92 -1.19 9.31 1.80
CA ASP A 92 -1.27 10.74 2.13
C ASP A 92 -0.80 11.01 3.57
N ASP A 93 -1.17 10.13 4.53
CA ASP A 93 -0.71 10.19 5.92
C ASP A 93 0.82 10.03 6.01
N VAL A 94 1.40 9.09 5.27
CA VAL A 94 2.86 8.92 5.19
C VAL A 94 3.55 10.18 4.67
N PHE A 95 3.04 10.77 3.58
CA PHE A 95 3.63 11.99 3.04
C PHE A 95 3.45 13.19 3.98
N SER A 96 2.39 13.22 4.78
CA SER A 96 2.17 14.24 5.81
C SER A 96 3.14 14.08 6.97
N ALA A 97 3.30 12.85 7.49
CA ALA A 97 4.28 12.51 8.51
C ALA A 97 5.72 12.88 8.11
N ILE A 98 6.11 12.64 6.85
CA ILE A 98 7.42 13.07 6.32
C ILE A 98 7.57 14.60 6.36
N LYS A 99 6.54 15.34 5.94
CA LYS A 99 6.57 16.82 5.93
C LYS A 99 6.69 17.38 7.34
N GLU A 100 6.08 16.72 8.31
CA GLU A 100 6.10 17.08 9.73
C GLU A 100 7.37 16.62 10.45
N GLY A 101 8.21 15.82 9.78
CA GLY A 101 9.47 15.32 10.34
C GLY A 101 9.28 14.16 11.33
N GLU A 102 8.15 13.47 11.26
CA GLU A 102 7.88 12.28 12.06
C GLU A 102 8.79 11.12 11.64
N LYS A 103 9.01 10.19 12.56
CA LYS A 103 9.71 8.92 12.25
C LYS A 103 8.73 7.96 11.60
N LEU A 104 9.04 7.53 10.38
CA LEU A 104 8.36 6.46 9.66
C LEU A 104 8.79 5.07 10.10
#